data_AF-A0A6L7CHT5-F1
#
_entry.id   AF-A0A6L7CHT5-F1
#
_cell.length_a   1.000
_cell.length_b   1.000
_cell.length_c   1.000
_cell.angle_alpha   90.00
_cell.angle_beta   90.00
_cell.angle_gamma   90.00
#
_symmetry.space_group_name_H-M   'P 1'
#
loop_
_entity.id
_entity.type
_entity.pdbx_description
1 polymer ?
#
loop_
_entity_poly.entity_id
_entity_poly.type
_entity_poly.pdbx_seq_one_letter_code
_entity_poly.pdbx_strand_id
1 'polypeptide(L)'
;MARKWLNLFAGAALSFAVAGNALADEGKITVFAAASLTNAMQDIATQFKKEKGVDVVSSFASSSTLARQIEAGAPADLFISADQKWMDYAVDKKAIDT
;
A
#
# COMPACT_ATOMS: atom_id res chain seq x y z
N MET A 1 37.51 -11.87 -28.77
CA MET A 1 36.05 -12.14 -28.80
C MET A 1 35.49 -12.74 -27.51
N ALA A 2 36.24 -13.52 -26.72
CA ALA A 2 35.75 -14.17 -25.49
C ALA A 2 35.34 -13.24 -24.33
N ARG A 3 35.93 -12.04 -24.21
CA ARG A 3 35.62 -11.08 -23.12
C ARG A 3 34.29 -10.34 -23.30
N LYS A 4 33.76 -10.28 -24.53
CA LYS A 4 32.48 -9.62 -24.83
C LYS A 4 31.29 -10.47 -24.38
N TRP A 5 31.47 -11.79 -24.31
CA TRP A 5 30.43 -12.75 -23.93
C TRP A 5 30.31 -12.87 -22.40
N LEU A 6 31.41 -12.66 -21.66
CA LEU A 6 31.39 -12.65 -20.19
C LEU A 6 30.55 -11.49 -19.62
N ASN A 7 30.56 -10.32 -20.28
CA ASN A 7 29.77 -9.15 -19.89
C ASN A 7 28.27 -9.29 -20.24
N LEU A 8 27.92 -10.14 -21.22
CA LEU A 8 26.53 -10.41 -21.59
C LEU A 8 25.83 -11.35 -20.58
N PHE A 9 26.55 -12.33 -20.03
CA PHE A 9 26.01 -13.20 -18.98
C PHE A 9 25.88 -12.48 -17.63
N ALA A 10 26.81 -11.58 -17.29
CA ALA A 10 26.73 -10.76 -16.09
C ALA A 10 25.55 -9.77 -16.11
N GLY A 11 25.25 -9.18 -17.29
CA GLY A 11 24.09 -8.30 -17.47
C GLY A 11 22.75 -9.02 -17.35
N ALA A 12 22.63 -10.23 -17.92
CA ALA A 12 21.41 -11.02 -17.86
C ALA A 12 21.07 -11.51 -16.44
N ALA A 13 22.08 -11.86 -15.63
CA ALA A 13 21.89 -12.27 -14.25
C ALA A 13 21.42 -11.11 -13.33
N LEU A 14 21.88 -9.88 -13.60
CA LEU A 14 21.48 -8.69 -12.84
C LEU A 14 20.04 -8.26 -13.16
N SER A 15 19.57 -8.45 -14.40
CA SER A 15 18.19 -8.17 -14.79
C SER A 15 17.19 -9.18 -14.24
N PHE A 16 17.59 -10.44 -13.99
CA PHE A 16 16.70 -11.46 -13.44
C PHE A 16 16.48 -11.33 -11.92
N ALA A 17 17.42 -10.68 -11.21
CA ALA A 17 17.30 -10.45 -9.77
C ALA A 17 16.28 -9.35 -9.39
N VAL A 18 15.96 -8.44 -10.31
CA VAL A 18 14.98 -7.35 -10.10
C VAL A 18 13.54 -7.76 -10.47
N ALA A 19 13.32 -8.97 -10.98
CA ALA A 19 11.98 -9.45 -11.32
C ALA A 19 11.31 -10.31 -10.22
N GLY A 20 12.01 -10.58 -9.11
CA GLY A 20 11.68 -11.71 -8.23
C GLY A 20 10.95 -11.44 -6.90
N ASN A 21 10.54 -10.22 -6.57
CA ASN A 21 9.96 -9.95 -5.23
C ASN A 21 8.67 -9.12 -5.27
N ALA A 22 7.74 -9.47 -6.15
CA ALA A 22 6.33 -9.17 -5.92
C ALA A 22 5.65 -10.44 -5.42
N LEU A 23 6.04 -10.90 -4.22
CA LEU A 23 5.19 -11.82 -3.48
C LEU A 23 3.96 -11.00 -3.08
N ALA A 24 2.86 -11.19 -3.81
CA ALA A 24 1.57 -10.68 -3.39
C ALA A 24 1.34 -11.16 -1.95
N ASP A 25 1.19 -10.21 -1.03
CA ASP A 25 0.85 -10.51 0.37
C ASP A 25 -0.64 -10.88 0.37
N GLU A 26 -0.97 -12.08 -0.14
CA GLU A 26 -2.33 -12.57 -0.44
C GLU A 26 -3.27 -12.67 0.78
N GLY A 27 -2.88 -12.09 1.92
CA GLY A 27 -3.67 -12.07 3.13
C GLY A 27 -3.58 -10.79 3.93
N LYS A 28 -3.04 -9.68 3.40
CA LYS A 28 -3.02 -8.40 4.15
C LYS A 28 -3.60 -7.23 3.35
N ILE A 29 -4.36 -6.39 4.04
CA ILE A 29 -4.90 -5.13 3.53
C ILE A 29 -4.39 -4.01 4.42
N THR A 30 -3.68 -3.06 3.83
CA THR A 30 -3.18 -1.86 4.49
C THR A 30 -4.22 -0.74 4.41
N VAL A 31 -4.72 -0.31 5.57
CA VAL A 31 -5.77 0.71 5.66
C VAL A 31 -5.21 1.98 6.29
N PHE A 32 -5.30 3.09 5.60
CA PHE A 32 -5.04 4.42 6.15
C PHE A 32 -6.36 4.99 6.63
N ALA A 33 -6.57 5.07 7.94
CA ALA A 33 -7.83 5.51 8.52
C ALA A 33 -7.65 6.72 9.43
N ALA A 34 -8.58 7.67 9.38
CA ALA A 34 -8.58 8.80 10.30
C ALA A 34 -8.53 8.33 11.76
N ALA A 35 -7.77 9.03 12.60
CA ALA A 35 -7.51 8.63 13.98
C ALA A 35 -8.78 8.41 14.83
N SER A 36 -9.87 9.12 14.54
CA SER A 36 -11.16 8.93 15.20
C SER A 36 -11.78 7.54 14.98
N LEU A 37 -11.35 6.82 13.94
CA LEU A 37 -11.85 5.49 13.57
C LEU A 37 -11.09 4.34 14.24
N THR A 38 -10.08 4.63 15.08
CA THR A 38 -9.18 3.62 15.66
C THR A 38 -9.91 2.42 16.26
N ASN A 39 -10.84 2.66 17.18
CA ASN A 39 -11.55 1.59 17.88
C ASN A 39 -12.42 0.77 16.91
N ALA A 40 -13.20 1.44 16.06
CA ALA A 40 -14.06 0.78 15.09
C ALA A 40 -13.25 -0.07 14.10
N MET A 41 -12.11 0.41 13.63
CA MET A 41 -11.23 -0.32 12.73
C MET A 41 -10.57 -1.53 13.39
N GLN A 42 -10.26 -1.47 14.70
CA GLN A 42 -9.75 -2.62 15.45
C GLN A 42 -10.80 -3.73 15.58
N ASP A 43 -12.06 -3.35 15.85
CA ASP A 43 -13.18 -4.28 15.90
C ASP A 43 -13.42 -4.94 14.54
N ILE A 44 -13.44 -4.12 13.47
CA ILE A 44 -13.57 -4.61 12.09
C ILE A 44 -12.40 -5.53 11.71
N ALA A 45 -11.16 -5.16 12.00
CA ALA A 45 -9.99 -5.98 11.70
C ALA A 45 -10.07 -7.36 12.36
N THR A 46 -10.50 -7.40 13.63
CA THR A 46 -10.68 -8.66 14.38
C THR A 46 -11.75 -9.53 13.74
N GLN A 47 -12.89 -8.94 13.36
CA GLN A 47 -14.00 -9.69 12.77
C GLN A 47 -13.67 -10.15 11.35
N PHE A 48 -13.08 -9.28 10.53
CA PHE A 48 -12.72 -9.57 9.14
C PHE A 48 -11.68 -10.69 9.05
N LYS A 49 -10.71 -10.70 9.98
CA LYS A 49 -9.75 -11.81 10.09
C LYS A 49 -10.43 -13.13 10.41
N LYS A 50 -11.41 -13.15 11.34
CA LYS A 50 -12.15 -14.37 11.69
C LYS A 50 -12.99 -14.90 10.52
N GLU A 51 -13.63 -14.01 9.77
CA GLU A 51 -14.54 -14.39 8.69
C GLU A 51 -13.85 -14.74 7.38
N LYS A 52 -12.78 -14.01 7.03
CA LYS A 52 -12.13 -14.09 5.71
C LYS A 52 -10.69 -14.58 5.77
N GLY A 53 -10.10 -14.70 6.95
CA GLY A 53 -8.68 -15.07 7.10
C GLY A 53 -7.72 -13.98 6.62
N VAL A 54 -8.20 -12.75 6.40
CA VAL A 54 -7.39 -11.62 5.91
C VAL A 54 -7.03 -10.70 7.07
N ASP A 55 -5.75 -10.35 7.18
CA ASP A 55 -5.22 -9.39 8.13
C ASP A 55 -5.45 -7.96 7.65
N VAL A 56 -6.05 -7.12 8.50
CA VAL A 56 -6.19 -5.69 8.25
C VAL A 56 -5.15 -4.95 9.07
N VAL A 57 -4.19 -4.31 8.40
CA VAL A 57 -3.13 -3.52 9.02
C VAL A 57 -3.48 -2.05 8.88
N SER A 58 -3.84 -1.40 9.99
CA SER A 58 -4.29 0.00 9.96
C SER A 58 -3.20 0.97 10.40
N SER A 59 -3.04 2.08 9.67
CA SER A 59 -2.28 3.26 10.06
C SER A 59 -3.25 4.39 10.41
N PHE A 60 -3.10 4.98 11.59
CA PHE A 60 -4.00 6.01 12.11
C PHE A 60 -3.28 7.36 12.24
N ALA A 61 -3.83 8.39 11.60
CA ALA A 61 -3.40 9.78 11.74
C ALA A 61 -4.53 10.74 11.35
N SER A 62 -4.28 12.04 11.29
CA SER A 62 -5.26 12.97 10.72
C SER A 62 -5.49 12.66 9.23
N SER A 63 -6.72 12.81 8.73
CA SER A 63 -7.01 12.60 7.30
C SER A 63 -6.07 13.38 6.38
N SER A 64 -5.71 14.61 6.80
CA SER A 64 -4.77 15.47 6.10
C SER A 64 -3.37 14.88 5.96
N THR A 65 -2.88 14.23 7.02
CA THR A 65 -1.56 13.61 7.04
C THR A 65 -1.57 12.38 6.15
N LEU A 66 -2.59 11.53 6.30
CA LEU A 66 -2.74 10.30 5.50
C LEU A 66 -2.89 10.60 4.00
N ALA A 67 -3.74 11.56 3.63
CA ALA A 67 -3.91 11.96 2.23
C ALA A 67 -2.60 12.45 1.60
N ARG A 68 -1.79 13.23 2.34
CA ARG A 68 -0.46 13.67 1.89
C ARG A 68 0.55 12.54 1.81
N GLN A 69 0.47 11.55 2.71
CA GLN A 69 1.30 10.35 2.62
C GLN A 69 0.96 9.54 1.37
N ILE A 70 -0.32 9.37 1.07
CA ILE A 70 -0.79 8.67 -0.13
C ILE A 70 -0.35 9.43 -1.39
N GLU A 71 -0.50 10.76 -1.43
CA GLU A 71 0.05 11.62 -2.50
C GLU A 71 1.57 11.43 -2.65
N ALA A 72 2.30 11.26 -1.55
CA ALA A 72 3.73 11.02 -1.56
C ALA A 72 4.12 9.57 -1.92
N GLY A 73 3.16 8.71 -2.25
CA GLY A 73 3.38 7.33 -2.68
C GLY A 73 3.42 6.31 -1.54
N ALA A 74 2.90 6.64 -0.35
CA ALA A 74 2.74 5.65 0.71
C ALA A 74 1.75 4.57 0.27
N PRO A 75 2.10 3.27 0.39
CA PRO A 75 1.25 2.18 -0.05
C PRO A 75 0.08 2.01 0.94
N ALA A 76 -1.13 2.30 0.48
CA ALA A 76 -2.37 2.01 1.18
C ALA A 76 -3.36 1.39 0.20
N ASP A 77 -4.00 0.30 0.60
CA ASP A 77 -5.03 -0.37 -0.20
C ASP A 77 -6.40 0.30 -0.02
N LEU A 78 -6.63 0.90 1.15
CA LEU A 78 -7.86 1.62 1.48
C LEU A 78 -7.55 2.90 2.25
N PHE A 79 -8.19 4.00 1.86
CA PHE A 79 -8.15 5.27 2.57
C PHE A 79 -9.52 5.63 3.12
N ILE A 80 -9.61 5.89 4.43
CA ILE A 80 -10.86 6.27 5.11
C ILE A 80 -10.65 7.62 5.81
N SER A 81 -11.10 8.69 5.17
CA SER A 81 -11.06 10.04 5.73
C SER A 81 -12.26 10.32 6.65
N ALA A 82 -12.04 11.14 7.69
CA ALA A 82 -13.10 11.76 8.49
C ALA A 82 -13.80 12.97 7.81
N ASP A 83 -13.30 13.46 6.67
CA ASP A 83 -13.82 14.63 5.96
C ASP A 83 -13.71 14.45 4.44
N GLN A 84 -14.78 14.81 3.72
CA GLN A 84 -14.87 14.80 2.26
C GLN A 84 -13.75 15.61 1.61
N LYS A 85 -13.37 16.75 2.19
CA LYS A 85 -12.33 17.62 1.63
C LYS A 85 -11.01 16.88 1.38
N TRP A 86 -10.65 15.92 2.23
CA TRP A 86 -9.41 15.15 2.08
C TRP A 86 -9.56 13.96 1.12
N MET A 87 -10.78 13.46 0.93
CA MET A 87 -11.06 12.52 -0.16
C MET A 87 -10.92 13.25 -1.50
N ASP A 88 -11.58 14.39 -1.66
CA ASP A 88 -11.52 15.21 -2.88
C ASP A 88 -10.06 15.60 -3.20
N TYR A 89 -9.30 16.01 -2.17
CA TYR A 89 -7.86 16.27 -2.32
C TYR A 89 -7.10 15.07 -2.90
N ALA A 90 -7.33 13.86 -2.37
CA ALA A 90 -6.62 12.67 -2.82
C ALA A 90 -7.01 12.28 -4.25
N VAL A 91 -8.29 12.46 -4.63
CA VAL A 91 -8.78 12.24 -6.01
C VAL A 91 -8.17 13.25 -6.97
N ASP A 92 -8.19 14.55 -6.64
CA ASP A 92 -7.64 15.63 -7.46
C ASP A 92 -6.15 15.43 -7.74
N LYS A 93 -5.44 14.88 -6.75
CA LYS A 93 -4.02 14.51 -6.86
C LYS A 93 -3.77 13.21 -7.62
N LYS A 94 -4.83 12.49 -8.00
CA LYS A 94 -4.76 11.13 -8.57
C LYS A 94 -3.99 10.17 -7.68
N ALA A 95 -4.08 10.40 -6.37
CA ALA A 95 -3.41 9.63 -5.35
C ALA A 95 -4.25 8.42 -4.93
N ILE A 96 -5.56 8.45 -5.21
CA ILE A 96 -6.49 7.34 -5.04
C ILE A 96 -7.35 7.18 -6.30
N ASP A 97 -7.79 5.96 -6.55
CA ASP A 97 -8.77 5.63 -7.59
C ASP A 97 -10.18 5.60 -6.98
N THR A 98 -11.16 6.15 -7.68
CA THR A 98 -12.60 6.17 -7.28
C THR A 98 -13.49 5.60 -8.36
#